data_AF-A0A075MM28-F1
#
_entry.id   AF-A0A075MM28-F1
#
_cell.length_a   1.000
_cell.length_b   1.000
_cell.length_c   1.000
_cell.angle_alpha   90.00
_cell.angle_beta   90.00
_cell.angle_gamma   90.00
#
_symmetry.space_group_name_H-M   'P 1'
#
loop_
_entity.id
_entity.type
_entity.pdbx_description
1 polymer ?
#
loop_
_entity_poly.entity_id
_entity_poly.type
_entity_poly.pdbx_seq_one_letter_code
_entity_poly.pdbx_strand_id
1 'polypeptide(L)'
;MSSSDNGSSIANASELTWIAGAVVLSDNPPQQLKFWRKKFGVKQADLAKKMAITPSVLSDYEKGRRPSPGANFIKRYLQALYELAQSGGGPGPHVEQETTATPEEPMTAGAAVTINQP
;
A
#
# COMPACT_ATOMS: atom_id res chain seq x y z
N MET A 1 10.06 -20.23 -29.27
CA MET A 1 10.68 -19.01 -28.70
C MET A 1 9.57 -18.24 -28.00
N SER A 2 9.56 -18.26 -26.66
CA SER A 2 8.46 -17.74 -25.85
C SER A 2 8.41 -16.21 -25.88
N SER A 3 7.44 -15.68 -26.63
CA SER A 3 6.90 -14.34 -26.43
C SER A 3 5.69 -14.47 -25.52
N SER A 4 5.79 -14.13 -24.22
CA SER A 4 4.66 -13.73 -23.35
C SER A 4 5.13 -13.54 -21.90
N ASP A 5 5.65 -12.36 -21.57
CA ASP A 5 5.64 -11.86 -20.17
C ASP A 5 5.54 -10.32 -20.06
N ASN A 6 5.34 -9.59 -21.17
CA ASN A 6 5.33 -8.12 -21.12
C ASN A 6 4.13 -7.52 -20.38
N GLY A 7 3.02 -8.26 -20.20
CA GLY A 7 1.81 -7.75 -19.54
C GLY A 7 1.87 -7.73 -18.02
N SER A 8 2.56 -8.70 -17.39
CA SER A 8 2.75 -8.74 -15.95
C SER A 8 3.72 -7.63 -15.52
N SER A 9 4.86 -7.49 -16.22
CA SER A 9 5.94 -6.56 -15.85
C SER A 9 5.53 -5.07 -15.76
N ILE A 10 4.63 -4.61 -16.61
CA ILE A 10 4.15 -3.21 -16.63
C ILE A 10 3.14 -2.87 -15.54
N ALA A 11 2.27 -3.81 -15.15
CA ALA A 11 1.38 -3.65 -13.99
C ALA A 11 2.18 -3.62 -12.67
N ASN A 12 3.27 -4.40 -12.62
CA ASN A 12 4.15 -4.48 -11.46
C ASN A 12 4.90 -3.16 -11.22
N ALA A 13 5.35 -2.51 -12.30
CA ALA A 13 6.10 -1.25 -12.22
C ALA A 13 5.22 -0.08 -11.77
N SER A 14 3.96 -0.01 -12.24
CA SER A 14 3.04 1.06 -11.87
C SER A 14 2.62 0.96 -10.40
N GLU A 15 2.31 -0.24 -9.90
CA GLU A 15 1.94 -0.45 -8.50
C GLU A 15 3.10 -0.11 -7.54
N LEU A 16 4.30 -0.62 -7.82
CA LEU A 16 5.49 -0.32 -7.02
C LEU A 16 5.82 1.18 -7.03
N THR A 17 5.62 1.86 -8.15
CA THR A 17 5.83 3.31 -8.27
C THR A 17 4.82 4.07 -7.40
N TRP A 18 3.55 3.67 -7.42
CA TRP A 18 2.52 4.29 -6.59
C TRP A 18 2.78 4.07 -5.09
N ILE A 19 3.12 2.84 -4.68
CA ILE A 19 3.47 2.52 -3.29
C ILE A 19 4.71 3.30 -2.86
N ALA A 20 5.75 3.38 -3.70
CA ALA A 20 6.94 4.16 -3.40
C ALA A 20 6.62 5.64 -3.20
N GLY A 21 5.78 6.22 -4.07
CA GLY A 21 5.28 7.59 -3.91
C GLY A 21 4.52 7.76 -2.59
N ALA A 22 3.60 6.85 -2.27
CA ALA A 22 2.83 6.88 -1.03
C ALA A 22 3.72 6.77 0.23
N VAL A 23 4.80 5.98 0.19
CA VAL A 23 5.77 5.88 1.29
C VAL A 23 6.59 7.16 1.42
N VAL A 24 7.10 7.70 0.32
CA VAL A 24 7.99 8.88 0.32
C VAL A 24 7.25 10.16 0.70
N LEU A 25 5.98 10.29 0.30
CA LEU A 25 5.14 11.45 0.60
C LEU A 25 4.42 11.36 1.96
N SER A 26 4.56 10.25 2.70
CA SER A 26 3.92 10.07 4.00
C SER A 26 4.64 10.87 5.10
N ASP A 27 3.88 11.39 6.06
CA ASP A 27 4.43 11.95 7.31
C ASP A 27 5.14 10.88 8.16
N ASN A 28 4.83 9.60 7.95
CA ASN A 28 5.40 8.47 8.67
C ASN A 28 5.86 7.33 7.74
N PRO A 29 6.92 7.53 6.92
CA PRO A 29 7.42 6.51 5.99
C PRO A 29 7.73 5.15 6.65
N PRO A 30 8.34 5.08 7.85
CA PRO A 30 8.51 3.82 8.60
C PRO A 30 7.23 3.01 8.80
N GLN A 31 6.15 3.68 9.18
CA GLN A 31 4.85 3.03 9.40
C GLN A 31 4.25 2.60 8.07
N GLN A 32 4.43 3.40 7.01
CA GLN A 32 3.90 3.08 5.69
C GLN A 32 4.56 1.84 5.07
N LEU A 33 5.88 1.68 5.24
CA LEU A 33 6.60 0.46 4.86
C LEU A 33 6.02 -0.78 5.57
N LYS A 34 5.85 -0.69 6.89
CA LYS A 34 5.27 -1.76 7.71
C LYS A 34 3.84 -2.08 7.30
N PHE A 35 3.03 -1.07 6.98
CA PHE A 35 1.66 -1.24 6.51
C PHE A 35 1.63 -2.07 5.22
N TRP A 36 2.41 -1.67 4.21
CA TRP A 36 2.47 -2.40 2.95
C TRP A 36 2.95 -3.82 3.17
N ARG A 37 4.04 -4.04 3.91
CA ARG A 37 4.50 -5.42 4.18
C ARG A 37 3.42 -6.31 4.76
N LYS A 38 2.64 -5.80 5.72
CA LYS A 38 1.51 -6.54 6.29
C LYS A 38 0.40 -6.78 5.27
N LYS A 39 0.08 -5.77 4.44
CA LYS A 39 -0.95 -5.88 3.39
C LYS A 39 -0.59 -6.94 2.35
N PHE A 40 0.70 -7.08 2.03
CA PHE A 40 1.23 -8.16 1.19
C PHE A 40 1.36 -9.52 1.91
N GLY A 41 1.02 -9.62 3.20
CA GLY A 41 1.12 -10.87 3.97
C GLY A 41 2.55 -11.35 4.24
N VAL A 42 3.56 -10.49 4.06
CA VAL A 42 4.97 -10.89 4.16
C VAL A 42 5.47 -10.79 5.60
N LYS A 43 6.07 -11.87 6.11
CA LYS A 43 6.68 -11.86 7.45
C LYS A 43 7.97 -11.04 7.44
N GLN A 44 8.21 -10.36 8.56
CA GLN A 44 9.39 -9.53 8.73
C GLN A 44 10.70 -10.33 8.60
N ALA A 45 10.74 -11.57 9.12
CA ALA A 45 11.93 -12.43 9.01
C ALA A 45 12.26 -12.80 7.56
N ASP A 46 11.24 -13.10 6.75
CA ASP A 46 11.40 -13.49 5.36
C ASP A 46 11.89 -12.31 4.51
N LEU A 47 11.31 -11.12 4.73
CA LEU A 47 11.77 -9.89 4.07
C LEU A 47 13.21 -9.53 4.45
N ALA A 48 13.56 -9.64 5.74
CA ALA A 48 14.92 -9.37 6.21
C ALA A 48 15.93 -10.33 5.57
N LYS A 49 15.59 -11.63 5.51
CA LYS A 49 16.40 -12.66 4.85
C LYS A 49 16.60 -12.34 3.37
N LYS A 50 15.54 -11.97 2.66
CA LYS A 50 15.59 -11.60 1.23
C LYS A 50 16.44 -10.34 0.99
N MET A 51 16.38 -9.37 1.90
CA MET A 51 17.17 -8.14 1.86
C MET A 51 18.61 -8.31 2.38
N ALA A 52 19.02 -9.51 2.80
CA ALA A 52 20.32 -9.80 3.41
C ALA A 52 20.64 -8.90 4.62
N ILE A 53 19.63 -8.63 5.46
CA ILE A 53 19.76 -7.89 6.72
C ILE A 53 19.16 -8.71 7.88
N THR A 54 19.45 -8.32 9.12
CA THR A 54 18.85 -9.00 10.27
C THR A 54 17.40 -8.54 10.50
N PRO A 55 16.52 -9.41 11.06
CA PRO A 55 15.16 -9.01 11.41
C PRO A 55 15.10 -7.79 12.35
N SER A 56 16.08 -7.66 13.24
CA SER A 56 16.23 -6.52 14.14
C SER A 56 16.49 -5.21 13.38
N VAL A 57 17.37 -5.23 12.37
CA VAL A 57 17.64 -4.05 11.54
C VAL A 57 16.37 -3.63 10.79
N LEU A 58 15.64 -4.57 10.21
CA LEU A 58 14.35 -4.28 9.56
C LEU A 58 13.33 -3.71 10.57
N SER A 59 13.33 -4.22 11.81
CA SER A 59 12.48 -3.72 12.90
C SER A 59 12.78 -2.28 13.25
N ASP A 60 14.07 -1.92 13.30
CA ASP A 60 14.48 -0.55 13.58
C ASP A 60 14.01 0.43 12.50
N TYR A 61 14.01 0.01 11.23
CA TYR A 61 13.44 0.81 10.15
C TYR A 61 11.92 0.93 10.27
N GLU A 62 11.19 -0.17 10.48
CA GLU A 62 9.72 -0.15 10.60
C GLU A 62 9.20 0.57 11.86
N LYS A 63 10.05 0.71 12.88
CA LYS A 63 9.75 1.45 14.13
C LYS A 63 10.24 2.89 14.09
N GLY A 64 10.89 3.33 13.01
CA GLY A 64 11.42 4.68 12.90
C GLY A 64 12.62 4.97 13.81
N ARG A 65 13.30 3.95 14.35
CA ARG A 65 14.52 4.12 15.15
C ARG A 65 15.74 4.52 14.31
N ARG A 66 15.68 4.28 13.01
CA ARG A 66 16.64 4.81 12.03
C ARG A 66 15.93 5.89 11.21
N PRO A 67 16.26 7.18 11.41
CA PRO A 67 15.60 8.28 10.70
C PRO A 67 15.94 8.20 9.20
N SER A 68 14.92 8.39 8.36
CA SER A 68 14.98 8.36 6.89
C SER A 68 15.69 7.15 6.27
N PRO A 69 14.98 6.05 5.98
CA PRO A 69 15.48 5.08 5.02
C PRO A 69 15.81 5.80 3.70
N GLY A 70 17.08 5.77 3.28
CA GLY A 70 17.48 6.38 2.01
C GLY A 70 16.72 5.75 0.83
N ALA A 71 16.65 6.45 -0.31
CA ALA A 71 15.92 5.99 -1.50
C ALA A 71 16.30 4.55 -1.94
N ASN A 72 17.58 4.18 -1.84
CA ASN A 72 18.05 2.83 -2.13
C ASN A 72 17.51 1.76 -1.16
N PHE A 73 17.25 2.10 0.10
CA PHE A 73 16.62 1.19 1.04
C PHE A 73 15.16 0.95 0.64
N ILE A 74 14.40 2.02 0.39
CA ILE A 74 12.98 1.93 0.00
C ILE A 74 12.84 1.10 -1.27
N LYS A 75 13.68 1.36 -2.29
CA LYS A 75 13.69 0.58 -3.53
C LYS A 75 13.89 -0.91 -3.27
N ARG A 76 14.96 -1.29 -2.54
CA ARG A 76 15.25 -2.70 -2.23
C ARG A 76 14.15 -3.35 -1.39
N TYR A 77 13.57 -2.61 -0.44
CA TYR A 77 12.48 -3.08 0.40
C TYR A 77 11.25 -3.45 -0.44
N LEU A 78 10.80 -2.53 -1.30
CA LEU A 78 9.60 -2.73 -2.10
C LEU A 78 9.79 -3.82 -3.16
N GLN A 79 10.96 -3.89 -3.78
CA GLN A 79 11.31 -4.99 -4.71
C GLN A 79 11.29 -6.35 -4.01
N ALA A 80 12.01 -6.48 -2.89
CA ALA A 80 12.05 -7.73 -2.12
C ALA A 80 10.68 -8.13 -1.58
N LEU A 81 9.88 -7.14 -1.15
CA LEU A 81 8.52 -7.35 -0.67
C LEU A 81 7.62 -7.94 -1.76
N TYR A 82 7.67 -7.36 -2.95
CA TYR A 82 6.85 -7.77 -4.08
C TYR A 82 7.22 -9.17 -4.59
N GLU A 83 8.52 -9.45 -4.70
CA GLU A 83 9.00 -10.78 -5.07
C GLU A 83 8.53 -11.85 -4.08
N LEU A 84 8.57 -11.57 -2.77
CA LEU A 84 8.11 -12.50 -1.75
C LEU A 84 6.61 -12.73 -1.81
N ALA A 85 5.83 -11.67 -2.00
CA ALA A 85 4.38 -11.76 -2.12
C ALA A 85 3.94 -12.67 -3.28
N GLN A 86 4.59 -12.55 -4.43
CA GLN A 86 4.30 -13.42 -5.59
C GLN A 86 4.71 -14.87 -5.36
N SER A 87 5.87 -15.10 -4.72
CA SER A 87 6.37 -16.46 -4.47
C SER A 87 5.58 -17.24 -3.41
N GLY A 88 4.87 -16.54 -2.53
CA GLY A 88 4.21 -17.14 -1.36
C GLY A 88 2.77 -17.59 -1.56
N GLY A 89 2.15 -17.32 -2.72
CA GLY A 89 0.72 -17.63 -2.95
C GLY A 89 -0.24 -16.89 -2.00
N GLY A 90 0.25 -15.87 -1.27
CA GLY A 90 -0.60 -15.00 -0.47
C GLY A 90 -1.46 -14.13 -1.37
N PRO A 91 -2.59 -13.58 -0.86
CA PRO A 91 -3.39 -12.65 -1.64
C PRO A 91 -2.47 -11.50 -2.05
N GLY A 92 -2.20 -11.41 -3.35
CA GLY A 92 -1.57 -10.23 -3.91
C GLY A 92 -2.39 -9.00 -3.53
N PRO A 93 -1.78 -7.81 -3.56
CA PRO A 93 -2.50 -6.58 -3.25
C PRO A 93 -3.61 -6.39 -4.28
N HIS A 94 -4.81 -6.88 -3.98
CA HIS A 94 -6.00 -6.40 -4.62
C HIS A 94 -6.20 -4.99 -4.08
N VAL A 95 -5.69 -4.00 -4.82
CA VAL A 95 -6.24 -2.66 -4.75
C VAL A 95 -7.65 -2.79 -5.28
N GLU A 96 -8.59 -3.08 -4.38
CA GLU A 96 -10.02 -2.95 -4.67
C GLU A 96 -10.20 -1.53 -5.20
N GLN A 97 -10.52 -1.43 -6.49
CA GLN A 97 -10.94 -0.17 -7.05
C GLN A 97 -12.26 0.16 -6.34
N GLU A 98 -12.20 1.06 -5.37
CA GLU A 98 -13.41 1.69 -4.84
C GLU A 98 -14.09 2.39 -6.01
N THR A 99 -15.09 1.73 -6.59
CA THR A 99 -16.11 2.38 -7.40
C THR A 99 -16.72 3.45 -6.50
N THR A 100 -16.34 4.70 -6.74
CA THR A 100 -16.98 5.87 -6.14
C THR A 100 -18.41 5.94 -6.65
N ALA A 101 -19.31 5.21 -5.97
CA ALA A 101 -20.73 5.48 -6.04
C ALA A 101 -21.01 6.62 -5.06
N THR A 102 -21.04 7.84 -5.60
CA THR A 102 -21.60 9.02 -4.96
C THR A 102 -22.98 8.69 -4.38
N PRO A 103 -23.24 8.87 -3.07
CA PRO A 103 -24.60 9.08 -2.62
C PRO A 103 -24.92 10.55 -2.94
N GLU A 104 -25.72 10.78 -3.97
CA GLU A 104 -26.39 12.06 -4.13
C GLU A 104 -27.29 12.27 -2.90
N GLU A 105 -26.94 13.21 -2.03
CA GLU A 105 -27.87 13.67 -1.01
C GLU A 105 -28.99 14.49 -1.67
N PRO A 106 -30.27 14.15 -1.47
CA PRO A 106 -31.34 15.10 -1.73
C PRO A 106 -31.28 16.21 -0.68
N MET A 107 -30.83 17.37 -1.15
CA MET A 107 -30.89 18.68 -0.52
C MET A 107 -32.21 18.85 0.26
N THR A 108 -32.07 19.06 1.57
CA THR A 108 -33.17 19.38 2.49
C THR A 108 -33.86 20.68 2.06
N ALA A 109 -35.13 20.60 1.70
CA ALA A 109 -36.02 21.76 1.60
C ALA A 109 -37.01 21.72 2.77
N GLY A 110 -36.95 22.76 3.60
CA GLY A 110 -37.68 22.86 4.85
C GLY A 110 -39.13 23.36 4.72
N ALA A 111 -39.66 23.62 5.91
CA ALA A 111 -40.91 24.33 6.22
C ALA A 111 -42.21 23.50 6.19
N ALA A 112 -42.49 22.83 7.31
CA ALA A 112 -43.87 22.64 7.75
C ALA A 112 -44.29 23.88 8.56
N VAL A 113 -45.06 24.78 7.93
CA VAL A 113 -45.85 25.80 8.60
C VAL A 113 -47.28 25.26 8.67
N THR A 114 -47.70 24.83 9.86
CA THR A 114 -49.08 24.44 10.14
C THR A 114 -49.89 25.70 10.45
N ILE A 115 -50.80 26.07 9.54
CA ILE A 115 -51.88 27.02 9.83
C ILE A 115 -53.19 26.26 9.59
N ASN A 116 -53.91 26.00 10.68
CA ASN A 116 -55.26 25.45 10.67
C ASN A 116 -56.28 26.58 10.56
N GLN A 117 -57.17 26.50 9.57
CA GLN A 117 -58.51 27.10 9.51
C GLN A 117 -59.31 26.44 8.36
N PRO A 118 -60.65 26.48 8.36
CA PRO A 118 -61.57 27.26 9.21
C PRO A 118 -61.99 26.59 10.52
#